data_AF-A0A1V1PUQ5-F1
#
_entry.id   AF-A0A1V1PUQ5-F1
#
_cell.length_a   1.000
_cell.length_b   1.000
_cell.length_c   1.000
_cell.angle_alpha   90.00
_cell.angle_beta   90.00
_cell.angle_gamma   90.00
#
_symmetry.space_group_name_H-M   'P 1'
#
loop_
_entity.id
_entity.type
_entity.pdbx_description
1 polymer ?
#
loop_
_entity_poly.entity_id
_entity_poly.type
_entity_poly.pdbx_seq_one_letter_code
_entity_poly.pdbx_strand_id
1 'polypeptide(L)'
;MVSSILPGATGANALGVDTRFTRTTPLKRDDAAPAQTGDRVEISAASWSSSRESVRAGLEQVHLALAIGHDAQGMLLKVQELARNGGSQEELDALLQGFSQRLQAAIDQGAKLVAGEDVNVDAEPGGSPVTVAGADLRLKAEPGWSDVIAVPAEADADSPAALARAAQKSLDTLQGAMERLLEAARALEAHQGFLGAVESAVGVRTDLDAEAARLTALQVRQGLQASNVAIANTEPQAVLTLFRA
;
A
#
# COMPACT_ATOMS: atom_id res chain seq x y z
N MET A 1 5.01 -65.74 -52.81
CA MET A 1 5.32 -66.62 -51.66
C MET A 1 4.89 -65.89 -50.39
N VAL A 2 4.00 -66.30 -49.50
CA VAL A 2 2.95 -67.33 -49.44
C VAL A 2 1.90 -66.71 -48.49
N SER A 3 0.64 -66.67 -48.89
CA SER A 3 -0.51 -66.35 -48.03
C SER A 3 -0.79 -67.50 -47.06
N SER A 4 -1.20 -67.19 -45.84
CA SER A 4 -1.81 -68.14 -44.91
C SER A 4 -3.03 -67.50 -44.27
N ILE A 5 -4.19 -67.84 -44.85
CA ILE A 5 -5.51 -67.76 -44.24
C ILE A 5 -5.76 -69.12 -43.58
N LEU A 6 -6.29 -69.12 -42.35
CA LEU A 6 -7.13 -70.21 -41.85
C LEU A 6 -8.13 -69.67 -40.82
N PRO A 7 -9.44 -69.68 -41.14
CA PRO A 7 -10.54 -69.31 -40.27
C PRO A 7 -11.29 -70.56 -39.73
N GLY A 8 -12.08 -70.35 -38.68
CA GLY A 8 -13.11 -71.28 -38.21
C GLY A 8 -12.86 -71.78 -36.77
N ALA A 9 -13.85 -71.97 -35.90
CA ALA A 9 -15.30 -71.87 -36.03
C ALA A 9 -15.92 -71.93 -34.61
N THR A 10 -17.19 -71.50 -34.50
CA THR A 10 -18.20 -71.88 -33.47
C THR A 10 -17.94 -71.44 -32.02
N GLY A 11 -18.90 -71.00 -31.22
CA GLY A 11 -20.36 -71.10 -31.25
C GLY A 11 -20.84 -70.95 -29.79
N ALA A 12 -22.04 -70.39 -29.63
CA ALA A 12 -22.59 -69.86 -28.38
C ALA A 12 -22.92 -70.89 -27.27
N ASN A 13 -23.05 -70.32 -26.06
CA ASN A 13 -23.74 -70.80 -24.84
C ASN A 13 -22.99 -71.74 -23.90
N ALA A 14 -22.67 -71.24 -22.70
CA ALA A 14 -23.16 -71.83 -21.44
C ALA A 14 -22.74 -70.99 -20.22
N LEU A 15 -23.75 -70.54 -19.45
CA LEU A 15 -23.74 -70.31 -18.00
C LEU A 15 -22.94 -69.07 -17.53
N GLY A 16 -23.56 -67.95 -17.17
CA GLY A 16 -24.64 -67.85 -16.18
C GLY A 16 -24.08 -67.81 -14.76
N VAL A 17 -23.18 -66.86 -14.47
CA VAL A 17 -22.71 -66.57 -13.10
C VAL A 17 -23.13 -65.13 -12.76
N ASP A 18 -24.11 -65.04 -11.87
CA ASP A 18 -24.62 -63.82 -11.25
C ASP A 18 -23.48 -63.17 -10.43
N THR A 19 -22.94 -62.05 -10.92
CA THR A 19 -22.00 -61.19 -10.19
C THR A 19 -22.69 -59.89 -9.80
N ARG A 20 -23.84 -60.01 -9.12
CA ARG A 20 -24.36 -58.88 -8.35
C ARG A 20 -23.43 -58.65 -7.17
N PHE A 21 -22.91 -57.43 -7.10
CA PHE A 21 -21.92 -56.88 -6.15
C PHE A 21 -20.45 -56.94 -6.59
N THR A 22 -20.10 -56.16 -7.62
CA THR A 22 -18.81 -55.45 -7.60
C THR A 22 -18.87 -54.13 -8.37
N ARG A 23 -18.12 -53.17 -7.85
CA ARG A 23 -17.70 -51.87 -8.43
C ARG A 23 -18.56 -50.67 -8.03
N THR A 24 -18.26 -50.16 -6.84
CA THR A 24 -18.23 -48.72 -6.55
C THR A 24 -17.63 -47.98 -7.73
N THR A 25 -18.42 -47.13 -8.35
CA THR A 25 -17.99 -46.07 -9.23
C THR A 25 -16.97 -45.21 -8.47
N PRO A 26 -15.71 -45.08 -8.91
CA PRO A 26 -14.91 -43.97 -8.44
C PRO A 26 -15.59 -42.70 -8.95
N LEU A 27 -16.00 -41.83 -8.02
CA LEU A 27 -16.34 -40.45 -8.32
C LEU A 27 -15.21 -39.89 -9.16
N LYS A 28 -15.52 -39.59 -10.41
CA LYS A 28 -14.66 -38.79 -11.28
C LYS A 28 -14.53 -37.44 -10.57
N ARG A 29 -13.37 -37.20 -9.94
CA ARG A 29 -12.92 -35.86 -9.59
C ARG A 29 -12.75 -35.12 -10.91
N ASP A 30 -13.81 -34.46 -11.35
CA ASP A 30 -13.67 -33.31 -12.23
C ASP A 30 -13.11 -32.20 -11.34
N ASP A 31 -11.78 -32.20 -11.13
CA ASP A 31 -10.98 -31.09 -10.59
C ASP A 31 -9.51 -31.55 -10.52
N ALA A 32 -8.94 -31.84 -11.68
CA ALA A 32 -7.50 -31.87 -11.87
C ALA A 32 -7.17 -31.03 -13.09
N ALA A 33 -7.57 -29.76 -13.06
CA ALA A 33 -6.71 -28.76 -13.69
C ALA A 33 -5.36 -28.87 -12.96
N PRO A 34 -4.23 -29.05 -13.65
CA PRO A 34 -2.95 -28.89 -13.00
C PRO A 34 -2.99 -27.49 -12.39
N ALA A 35 -2.76 -27.40 -11.07
CA ALA A 35 -2.38 -26.15 -10.47
C ALA A 35 -1.15 -25.67 -11.25
N GLN A 36 -1.39 -24.81 -12.24
CA GLN A 36 -0.36 -23.90 -12.67
C GLN A 36 -0.06 -23.14 -11.40
N THR A 37 1.02 -23.53 -10.74
CA THR A 37 1.84 -22.66 -9.93
C THR A 37 2.29 -21.54 -10.86
N GLY A 38 1.34 -20.70 -11.27
CA GLY A 38 1.63 -19.36 -11.71
C GLY A 38 2.27 -18.71 -10.51
N ASP A 39 3.44 -18.16 -10.74
CA ASP A 39 4.22 -17.33 -9.84
C ASP A 39 3.31 -16.41 -9.02
N ARG A 40 2.82 -16.91 -7.88
CA ARG A 40 1.99 -16.17 -6.97
C ARG A 40 2.96 -15.41 -6.11
N VAL A 41 3.21 -14.17 -6.49
CA VAL A 41 3.75 -13.17 -5.57
C VAL A 41 2.72 -13.03 -4.46
N GLU A 42 2.91 -13.75 -3.35
CA GLU A 42 2.13 -13.52 -2.14
C GLU A 42 2.54 -12.16 -1.59
N ILE A 43 1.89 -11.10 -2.08
CA ILE A 43 2.01 -9.78 -1.50
C ILE A 43 1.36 -9.86 -0.13
N SER A 44 2.22 -10.05 0.88
CA SER A 44 1.83 -10.22 2.27
C SER A 44 1.01 -9.03 2.77
N ALA A 45 0.09 -9.27 3.72
CA ALA A 45 -0.64 -8.20 4.40
C ALA A 45 0.30 -7.14 5.01
N ALA A 46 1.50 -7.56 5.44
CA ALA A 46 2.55 -6.67 5.92
C ALA A 46 3.01 -5.66 4.86
N SER A 47 3.26 -6.11 3.62
CA SER A 47 3.67 -5.21 2.52
C SER A 47 2.57 -4.22 2.10
N TRP A 48 1.29 -4.62 2.18
CA TRP A 48 0.18 -3.68 1.97
C TRP A 48 0.09 -2.64 3.09
N SER A 49 0.26 -3.07 4.34
CA SER A 49 0.24 -2.16 5.49
C SER A 49 1.40 -1.16 5.46
N SER A 50 2.60 -1.58 5.03
CA SER A 50 3.75 -0.68 4.88
C SER A 50 3.54 0.33 3.75
N SER A 51 2.98 -0.09 2.61
CA SER A 51 2.66 0.83 1.52
C SER A 51 1.62 1.87 1.94
N ARG A 52 0.60 1.46 2.70
CA ARG A 52 -0.41 2.38 3.24
C ARG A 52 0.18 3.39 4.22
N GLU A 53 1.04 2.94 5.12
CA GLU A 53 1.73 3.83 6.06
C GLU A 53 2.66 4.80 5.32
N SER A 54 3.36 4.32 4.28
CA SER A 54 4.21 5.14 3.42
C SER A 54 3.40 6.22 2.68
N VAL A 55 2.26 5.86 2.08
CA VAL A 55 1.35 6.82 1.42
C VAL A 55 0.81 7.85 2.41
N ARG A 56 0.40 7.41 3.60
CA ARG A 56 -0.07 8.31 4.65
C ARG A 56 1.02 9.30 5.06
N ALA A 57 2.23 8.81 5.35
CA ALA A 57 3.35 9.66 5.71
C ALA A 57 3.73 10.63 4.58
N GLY A 58 3.65 10.19 3.32
CA GLY A 58 3.83 11.04 2.14
C GLY A 58 2.80 12.16 2.07
N LEU A 59 1.52 11.85 2.25
CA LEU A 59 0.44 12.85 2.27
C LEU A 59 0.60 13.86 3.42
N GLU A 60 0.95 13.38 4.62
CA GLU A 60 1.21 14.26 5.77
C GLU A 60 2.34 15.25 5.47
N GLN A 61 3.42 14.81 4.82
CA GLN A 61 4.50 15.70 4.39
C GLN A 61 4.04 16.71 3.32
N VAL A 62 3.22 16.29 2.35
CA VAL A 62 2.69 17.20 1.33
C VAL A 62 1.77 18.25 1.95
N HIS A 63 0.89 17.88 2.87
CA HIS A 63 0.01 18.83 3.56
C HIS A 63 0.80 19.83 4.41
N LEU A 64 1.84 19.36 5.12
CA LEU A 64 2.75 20.25 5.85
C LEU A 64 3.46 21.22 4.89
N ALA A 65 3.93 20.72 3.75
CA ALA A 65 4.58 21.55 2.74
C ALA A 65 3.64 22.61 2.15
N LEU A 66 2.37 22.26 1.91
CA LEU A 66 1.35 23.21 1.44
C LEU A 66 1.03 24.27 2.51
N ALA A 67 0.96 23.90 3.78
CA ALA A 67 0.73 24.84 4.87
C ALA A 67 1.88 25.87 4.98
N ILE A 68 3.13 25.41 4.89
CA ILE A 68 4.31 26.28 4.91
C ILE A 68 4.39 27.09 3.60
N GLY A 69 3.98 26.52 2.47
CA GLY A 69 3.84 27.24 1.20
C GLY A 69 2.86 28.42 1.31
N HIS A 70 1.75 28.24 2.02
CA HIS A 70 0.82 29.35 2.30
C HIS A 70 1.44 30.43 3.19
N ASP A 71 2.21 30.04 4.21
CA ASP A 71 3.00 30.98 5.02
C ASP A 71 4.02 31.76 4.16
N ALA A 72 4.66 31.09 3.20
CA ALA A 72 5.56 31.72 2.25
C ALA A 72 4.83 32.72 1.34
N GLN A 73 3.64 32.37 0.82
CA GLN A 73 2.80 33.30 0.07
C GLN A 73 2.45 34.55 0.91
N GLY A 74 2.04 34.35 2.15
CA GLY A 74 1.70 35.45 3.07
C GLY A 74 2.89 36.38 3.33
N MET A 75 4.10 35.81 3.47
CA MET A 75 5.33 36.58 3.57
C MET A 75 5.63 37.35 2.28
N LEU A 76 5.58 36.71 1.12
CA LEU A 76 5.85 37.35 -0.18
C LEU A 76 4.89 38.49 -0.51
N LEU A 77 3.61 38.35 -0.15
CA LEU A 77 2.62 39.41 -0.31
C LEU A 77 2.93 40.61 0.60
N LYS A 78 3.34 40.37 1.85
CA LYS A 78 3.79 41.44 2.75
C LYS A 78 5.07 42.11 2.28
N VAL A 79 6.03 41.35 1.75
CA VAL A 79 7.24 41.90 1.08
C VAL A 79 6.82 42.81 -0.08
N GLN A 80 5.88 42.37 -0.92
CA GLN A 80 5.37 43.18 -2.04
C GLN A 80 4.63 44.44 -1.56
N GLU A 81 3.90 44.35 -0.46
CA GLU A 81 3.23 45.49 0.18
C GLU A 81 4.26 46.51 0.69
N LEU A 82 5.27 46.06 1.44
CA LEU A 82 6.36 46.92 1.94
C LEU A 82 7.11 47.61 0.79
N ALA A 83 7.36 46.89 -0.30
CA ALA A 83 7.96 47.48 -1.51
C ALA A 83 7.11 48.60 -2.14
N ARG A 84 5.78 48.48 -2.09
CA ARG A 84 4.87 49.45 -2.73
C ARG A 84 4.55 50.63 -1.82
N ASN A 85 4.38 50.37 -0.53
CA ASN A 85 3.90 51.34 0.44
C ASN A 85 5.04 52.04 1.20
N GLY A 86 6.28 51.57 1.07
CA GLY A 86 7.47 52.18 1.68
C GLY A 86 7.71 51.71 3.10
N GLY A 87 8.02 50.41 3.26
CA GLY A 87 8.37 49.80 4.54
C GLY A 87 9.78 50.14 5.04
N SER A 88 10.00 50.02 6.34
CA SER A 88 11.34 50.13 6.94
C SER A 88 12.15 48.85 6.75
N GLN A 89 13.47 48.96 6.77
CA GLN A 89 14.37 47.80 6.75
C GLN A 89 14.10 46.86 7.95
N GLU A 90 13.83 47.44 9.12
CA GLU A 90 13.53 46.68 10.35
C GLU A 90 12.28 45.80 10.21
N GLU A 91 11.22 46.30 9.56
CA GLU A 91 10.01 45.52 9.28
C GLU A 91 10.26 44.39 8.27
N LEU A 92 11.06 44.66 7.23
CA LEU A 92 11.43 43.66 6.24
C LEU A 92 12.28 42.54 6.88
N ASP A 93 13.29 42.91 7.65
CA ASP A 93 14.16 41.96 8.35
C ASP A 93 13.36 41.09 9.32
N ALA A 94 12.48 41.70 10.12
CA ALA A 94 11.62 40.97 11.05
C ALA A 94 10.70 39.98 10.32
N LEU A 95 10.16 40.36 9.16
CA LEU A 95 9.31 39.51 8.34
C LEU A 95 10.07 38.29 7.78
N LEU A 96 11.24 38.53 7.19
CA LEU A 96 12.07 37.47 6.60
C LEU A 96 12.62 36.54 7.68
N GLN A 97 13.09 37.08 8.80
CA GLN A 97 13.59 36.31 9.92
C GLN A 97 12.48 35.47 10.57
N GLY A 98 11.30 36.05 10.77
CA GLY A 98 10.15 35.34 11.34
C GLY A 98 9.64 34.21 10.44
N PHE A 99 9.72 34.35 9.11
CA PHE A 99 9.47 33.24 8.19
C PHE A 99 10.58 32.18 8.27
N SER A 100 11.84 32.59 8.20
CA SER A 100 12.99 31.67 8.27
C SER A 100 12.98 30.81 9.53
N GLN A 101 12.68 31.39 10.69
CA GLN A 101 12.58 30.65 11.95
C GLN A 101 11.45 29.61 11.94
N ARG A 102 10.28 29.95 11.41
CA ARG A 102 9.16 29.01 11.29
C ARG A 102 9.46 27.88 10.30
N LEU A 103 10.08 28.22 9.17
CA LEU A 103 10.53 27.24 8.19
C LEU A 103 11.57 26.29 8.79
N GLN A 104 12.56 26.82 9.50
CA GLN A 104 13.60 26.01 10.14
C GLN A 104 13.00 25.09 11.21
N ALA A 105 12.08 25.59 12.04
CA ALA A 105 11.39 24.76 13.03
C ALA A 105 10.60 23.61 12.37
N ALA A 106 10.00 23.83 11.20
CA ALA A 106 9.33 22.78 10.45
C ALA A 106 10.31 21.77 9.85
N ILE A 107 11.44 22.23 9.31
CA ILE A 107 12.51 21.35 8.79
C ILE A 107 13.06 20.48 9.92
N ASP A 108 13.31 21.06 11.10
CA ASP A 108 13.77 20.34 12.29
C ASP A 108 12.75 19.30 12.78
N GLN A 109 11.46 19.53 12.53
CA GLN A 109 10.37 18.58 12.78
C GLN A 109 10.21 17.53 11.66
N GLY A 110 11.04 17.57 10.61
CA GLY A 110 11.06 16.58 9.53
C GLY A 110 10.34 16.99 8.24
N ALA A 111 10.10 18.30 8.01
CA ALA A 111 9.52 18.79 6.77
C ALA A 111 10.53 18.76 5.60
N LYS A 112 10.78 17.58 5.04
CA LYS A 112 11.77 17.34 3.98
C LYS A 112 11.44 18.04 2.67
N LEU A 113 10.17 17.98 2.26
CA LEU A 113 9.71 18.58 0.99
C LEU A 113 10.01 20.07 0.93
N VAL A 114 9.87 20.82 2.02
CA VAL A 114 10.13 22.28 2.05
C VAL A 114 11.62 22.63 2.13
N ALA A 115 12.47 21.67 2.49
CA ALA A 115 13.92 21.80 2.40
C ALA A 115 14.45 21.54 0.98
N GLY A 116 13.57 21.18 0.05
CA GLY A 116 13.91 20.80 -1.32
C GLY A 116 14.34 19.33 -1.46
N GLU A 117 14.12 18.50 -0.44
CA GLU A 117 14.38 17.07 -0.53
C GLU A 117 13.20 16.33 -1.15
N ASP A 118 13.50 15.38 -2.04
CA ASP A 118 12.50 14.50 -2.63
C ASP A 118 12.10 13.40 -1.63
N VAL A 119 10.83 13.04 -1.63
CA VAL A 119 10.28 11.99 -0.77
C VAL A 119 9.80 10.85 -1.64
N ASN A 120 10.34 9.66 -1.41
CA ASN A 120 9.90 8.45 -2.08
C ASN A 120 8.79 7.80 -1.27
N VAL A 121 7.66 7.57 -1.93
CA VAL A 121 6.47 6.97 -1.33
C VAL A 121 6.22 5.61 -1.96
N ASP A 122 6.22 4.57 -1.15
CA ASP A 122 5.99 3.18 -1.59
C ASP A 122 4.48 2.93 -1.77
N ALA A 123 3.91 3.50 -2.83
CA ALA A 123 2.46 3.50 -3.06
C ALA A 123 1.90 2.13 -3.47
N GLU A 124 2.73 1.25 -4.02
CA GLU A 124 2.35 -0.07 -4.50
C GLU A 124 3.32 -1.13 -3.97
N PRO A 125 2.83 -2.24 -3.38
CA PRO A 125 3.71 -3.30 -2.92
C PRO A 125 4.48 -3.95 -4.08
N GLY A 126 5.81 -3.86 -4.04
CA GLY A 126 6.68 -4.39 -5.11
C GLY A 126 6.73 -3.54 -6.37
N GLY A 127 6.02 -2.40 -6.39
CA GLY A 127 6.12 -1.39 -7.45
C GLY A 127 7.28 -0.42 -7.25
N SER A 128 7.52 0.43 -8.25
CA SER A 128 8.46 1.54 -8.10
C SER A 128 7.88 2.62 -7.18
N PRO A 129 8.69 3.23 -6.29
CA PRO A 129 8.22 4.32 -5.45
C PRO A 129 7.75 5.52 -6.29
N VAL A 130 6.71 6.19 -5.80
CA VAL A 130 6.26 7.48 -6.31
C VAL A 130 7.13 8.57 -5.68
N THR A 131 7.91 9.27 -6.50
CA THR A 131 8.72 10.39 -6.02
C THR A 131 7.90 11.66 -5.98
N VAL A 132 7.74 12.22 -4.79
CA VAL A 132 7.20 13.56 -4.56
C VAL A 132 8.37 14.54 -4.58
N ALA A 133 8.40 15.40 -5.59
CA ALA A 133 9.46 16.39 -5.74
C ALA A 133 9.36 17.47 -4.65
N GLY A 134 10.49 17.75 -4.00
CA GLY A 134 10.61 18.82 -3.01
C GLY A 134 10.56 20.22 -3.64
N ALA A 135 10.23 21.21 -2.82
CA ALA A 135 10.30 22.62 -3.13
C ALA A 135 11.11 23.34 -2.04
N ASP A 136 12.32 23.79 -2.37
CA ASP A 136 13.17 24.52 -1.41
C ASP A 136 12.60 25.92 -1.14
N LEU A 137 12.00 26.10 0.05
CA LEU A 137 11.40 27.38 0.47
C LEU A 137 12.37 28.26 1.27
N ARG A 138 13.63 27.85 1.43
CA ARG A 138 14.60 28.62 2.23
C ARG A 138 14.98 29.91 1.54
N LEU A 139 15.10 30.96 2.33
CA LEU A 139 15.68 32.23 1.91
C LEU A 139 17.19 32.03 1.70
N LYS A 140 17.69 32.36 0.51
CA LYS A 140 19.11 32.26 0.15
C LYS A 140 19.70 33.66 0.09
N ALA A 141 20.98 33.80 0.45
CA ALA A 141 21.68 35.08 0.29
C ALA A 141 21.70 35.51 -1.18
N GLU A 142 22.01 34.55 -2.07
CA GLU A 142 22.01 34.74 -3.52
C GLU A 142 21.05 33.74 -4.18
N PRO A 143 19.77 34.11 -4.37
CA PRO A 143 18.81 33.24 -5.03
C PRO A 143 19.11 33.11 -6.53
N GLY A 144 19.18 31.87 -7.00
CA GLY A 144 19.36 31.51 -8.40
C GLY A 144 18.08 31.60 -9.22
N TRP A 145 18.19 31.31 -10.52
CA TRP A 145 17.04 31.41 -11.42
C TRP A 145 15.95 30.37 -11.14
N SER A 146 16.36 29.18 -10.69
CA SER A 146 15.51 28.01 -10.42
C SER A 146 14.98 27.95 -8.98
N ASP A 147 15.36 28.88 -8.12
CA ASP A 147 14.92 28.87 -6.73
C ASP A 147 13.45 29.27 -6.60
N VAL A 148 12.73 28.62 -5.68
CA VAL A 148 11.32 28.89 -5.44
C VAL A 148 11.14 30.27 -4.83
N ILE A 149 12.03 30.68 -3.92
CA ILE A 149 12.07 32.00 -3.33
C ILE A 149 13.22 32.79 -3.96
N ALA A 150 12.89 33.81 -4.73
CA ALA A 150 13.82 34.74 -5.37
C ALA A 150 14.11 35.98 -4.53
N VAL A 151 13.42 36.16 -3.40
CA VAL A 151 13.73 37.21 -2.42
C VAL A 151 15.00 36.82 -1.65
N PRO A 152 16.07 37.64 -1.67
CA PRO A 152 17.28 37.32 -0.94
C PRO A 152 17.05 37.42 0.58
N ALA A 153 17.82 36.65 1.35
CA ALA A 153 17.76 36.70 2.81
C ALA A 153 18.14 38.08 3.38
N GLU A 154 19.01 38.80 2.67
CA GLU A 154 19.54 40.13 3.01
C GLU A 154 18.93 41.20 2.11
N ALA A 155 17.63 41.10 1.83
CA ALA A 155 16.95 42.02 0.95
C ALA A 155 16.96 43.46 1.49
N ASP A 156 17.16 44.42 0.59
CA ASP A 156 17.29 45.83 0.92
C ASP A 156 15.99 46.60 0.59
N ALA A 157 15.42 47.26 1.59
CA ALA A 157 14.22 48.09 1.48
C ALA A 157 14.44 49.38 0.64
N ASP A 158 15.69 49.85 0.48
CA ASP A 158 16.05 51.00 -0.35
C ASP A 158 15.90 50.71 -1.87
N SER A 159 15.72 49.44 -2.24
CA SER A 159 15.50 48.99 -3.62
C SER A 159 14.10 48.39 -3.85
N PRO A 160 13.01 49.17 -3.65
CA PRO A 160 11.64 48.65 -3.66
C PRO A 160 11.24 48.03 -5.01
N ALA A 161 11.76 48.55 -6.13
CA ALA A 161 11.50 47.99 -7.45
C ALA A 161 12.12 46.59 -7.64
N ALA A 162 13.31 46.34 -7.07
CA ALA A 162 13.95 45.03 -7.11
C ALA A 162 13.21 44.05 -6.19
N LEU A 163 12.85 44.50 -4.99
CA LEU A 163 12.11 43.74 -4.00
C LEU A 163 10.74 43.26 -4.55
N ALA A 164 9.98 44.16 -5.17
CA ALA A 164 8.69 43.84 -5.77
C ALA A 164 8.80 42.82 -6.92
N ARG A 165 9.85 42.92 -7.74
CA ARG A 165 10.12 41.96 -8.83
C ARG A 165 10.51 40.59 -8.28
N ALA A 166 11.37 40.55 -7.26
CA ALA A 166 11.77 39.32 -6.59
C ALA A 166 10.57 38.63 -5.92
N ALA A 167 9.71 39.40 -5.23
CA ALA A 167 8.49 38.89 -4.63
C ALA A 167 7.51 38.34 -5.68
N GLN A 168 7.29 39.07 -6.78
CA GLN A 168 6.42 38.59 -7.86
C GLN A 168 6.95 37.30 -8.49
N LYS A 169 8.25 37.25 -8.80
CA LYS A 169 8.88 36.05 -9.34
C LYS A 169 8.70 34.86 -8.37
N SER A 170 8.93 35.09 -7.08
CA SER A 170 8.77 34.08 -6.04
C SER A 170 7.34 33.56 -5.95
N LEU A 171 6.34 34.43 -6.12
CA LEU A 171 4.93 34.01 -6.13
C LEU A 171 4.62 33.11 -7.33
N ASP A 172 5.12 33.46 -8.52
CA ASP A 172 4.91 32.67 -9.73
C ASP A 172 5.58 31.28 -9.63
N THR A 173 6.82 31.22 -9.13
CA THR A 173 7.56 29.96 -8.91
C THR A 173 6.97 29.13 -7.78
N LEU A 174 6.54 29.78 -6.69
CA LEU A 174 5.87 29.13 -5.56
C LEU A 174 4.52 28.53 -5.98
N GLN A 175 3.73 29.24 -6.78
CA GLN A 175 2.50 28.71 -7.34
C GLN A 175 2.74 27.42 -8.13
N GLY A 176 3.72 27.42 -9.05
CA GLY A 176 4.08 26.22 -9.79
C GLY A 176 4.61 25.08 -8.91
N ALA A 177 5.28 25.39 -7.79
CA ALA A 177 5.69 24.39 -6.81
C ALA A 177 4.49 23.79 -6.05
N MET A 178 3.55 24.62 -5.59
CA MET A 178 2.35 24.15 -4.88
C MET A 178 1.40 23.38 -5.81
N GLU A 179 1.27 23.76 -7.07
CA GLU A 179 0.49 23.00 -8.05
C GLU A 179 1.07 21.59 -8.24
N ARG A 180 2.40 21.45 -8.32
CA ARG A 180 3.06 20.13 -8.37
C ARG A 180 2.82 19.31 -7.10
N LEU A 181 2.90 19.95 -5.93
CA LEU A 181 2.60 19.28 -4.65
C LEU A 181 1.13 18.83 -4.57
N LEU A 182 0.19 19.65 -5.03
CA LEU A 182 -1.24 19.29 -5.08
C LEU A 182 -1.49 18.13 -6.04
N GLU A 183 -0.83 18.11 -7.20
CA GLU A 183 -0.94 16.99 -8.13
C GLU A 183 -0.36 15.70 -7.54
N ALA A 184 0.78 15.79 -6.86
CA ALA A 184 1.35 14.67 -6.11
C ALA A 184 0.41 14.18 -5.00
N ALA A 185 -0.24 15.09 -4.25
CA ALA A 185 -1.24 14.71 -3.24
C ALA A 185 -2.40 13.94 -3.86
N ARG A 186 -2.97 14.43 -4.97
CA ARG A 186 -4.06 13.74 -5.68
C ARG A 186 -3.65 12.35 -6.17
N ALA A 187 -2.42 12.22 -6.70
CA ALA A 187 -1.89 10.93 -7.10
C ALA A 187 -1.79 9.96 -5.91
N LEU A 188 -1.26 10.43 -4.77
CA LEU A 188 -1.18 9.63 -3.55
C LEU A 188 -2.56 9.26 -2.96
N GLU A 189 -3.53 10.17 -3.00
CA GLU A 189 -4.92 9.90 -2.61
C GLU A 189 -5.56 8.82 -3.50
N ALA A 190 -5.29 8.83 -4.81
CA ALA A 190 -5.75 7.79 -5.72
C ALA A 190 -5.14 6.42 -5.37
N HIS A 191 -3.84 6.36 -5.05
CA HIS A 191 -3.20 5.15 -4.55
C HIS A 191 -3.80 4.70 -3.21
N GLN A 192 -4.05 5.61 -2.27
CA GLN A 192 -4.70 5.28 -1.00
C GLN A 192 -6.11 4.70 -1.21
N GLY A 193 -6.89 5.25 -2.13
CA GLY A 193 -8.21 4.74 -2.50
C GLY A 193 -8.14 3.33 -3.11
N PHE A 194 -7.17 3.09 -3.99
CA PHE A 194 -6.89 1.77 -4.54
C PHE A 194 -6.51 0.76 -3.45
N LEU A 195 -5.58 1.11 -2.57
CA LEU A 195 -5.15 0.28 -1.44
C LEU A 195 -6.34 -0.10 -0.54
N GLY A 196 -7.24 0.85 -0.25
CA GLY A 196 -8.45 0.59 0.54
C GLY A 196 -9.46 -0.33 -0.16
N ALA A 197 -9.61 -0.21 -1.48
CA ALA A 197 -10.47 -1.11 -2.26
C ALA A 197 -9.91 -2.55 -2.30
N VAL A 198 -8.58 -2.69 -2.45
CA VAL A 198 -7.91 -3.99 -2.40
C VAL A 198 -8.05 -4.62 -1.02
N GLU A 199 -7.86 -3.87 0.07
CA GLU A 199 -8.06 -4.36 1.43
C GLU A 199 -9.48 -4.86 1.64
N SER A 200 -10.49 -4.12 1.16
CA SER A 200 -11.89 -4.55 1.24
C SER A 200 -12.14 -5.86 0.49
N ALA A 201 -11.49 -6.05 -0.68
CA ALA A 201 -11.59 -7.28 -1.45
C ALA A 201 -10.78 -8.45 -0.84
N VAL A 202 -9.66 -8.18 -0.19
CA VAL A 202 -8.86 -9.17 0.55
C VAL A 202 -9.55 -9.54 1.87
N GLY A 203 -10.22 -8.61 2.53
CA GLY A 203 -11.04 -8.82 3.71
C GLY A 203 -12.26 -9.72 3.46
N VAL A 204 -12.73 -9.85 2.23
CA VAL A 204 -13.71 -10.90 1.86
C VAL A 204 -13.07 -12.30 1.90
N ARG A 205 -11.74 -12.42 1.75
CA ARG A 205 -11.02 -13.70 1.86
C ARG A 205 -10.76 -14.13 3.30
N THR A 206 -10.85 -13.26 4.31
CA THR A 206 -10.75 -13.69 5.72
C THR A 206 -11.97 -14.51 6.17
N ASP A 207 -13.08 -14.47 5.43
CA ASP A 207 -14.19 -15.42 5.60
C ASP A 207 -13.75 -16.86 5.26
N LEU A 208 -12.83 -17.02 4.29
CA LEU A 208 -12.22 -18.33 4.00
C LEU A 208 -11.29 -18.81 5.13
N ASP A 209 -10.61 -17.89 5.83
CA ASP A 209 -9.81 -18.25 7.01
C ASP A 209 -10.72 -18.65 8.19
N ALA A 210 -11.88 -18.01 8.34
CA ALA A 210 -12.90 -18.42 9.29
C ALA A 210 -13.51 -19.79 8.93
N GLU A 211 -13.76 -20.05 7.65
CA GLU A 211 -14.17 -21.35 7.14
C GLU A 211 -13.08 -22.43 7.33
N ALA A 212 -11.81 -22.10 7.15
CA ALA A 212 -10.68 -23.01 7.42
C ALA A 212 -10.54 -23.32 8.92
N ALA A 213 -10.71 -22.33 9.80
CA ALA A 213 -10.80 -22.53 11.25
C ALA A 213 -12.00 -23.39 11.63
N ARG A 214 -13.14 -23.22 10.94
CA ARG A 214 -14.34 -24.05 11.14
C ARG A 214 -14.12 -25.49 10.66
N LEU A 215 -13.44 -25.70 9.54
CA LEU A 215 -13.10 -27.01 9.01
C LEU A 215 -12.13 -27.76 9.92
N THR A 216 -11.09 -27.09 10.43
CA THR A 216 -10.16 -27.69 11.40
C THR A 216 -10.86 -28.01 12.72
N ALA A 217 -11.72 -27.12 13.23
CA ALA A 217 -12.55 -27.40 14.40
C ALA A 217 -13.48 -28.62 14.20
N LEU A 218 -14.05 -28.78 13.01
CA LEU A 218 -14.86 -29.95 12.65
C LEU A 218 -14.01 -31.24 12.60
N GLN A 219 -12.81 -31.18 12.03
CA GLN A 219 -11.89 -32.33 11.99
C GLN A 219 -11.46 -32.76 13.39
N VAL A 220 -11.11 -31.81 14.27
CA VAL A 220 -10.79 -32.09 15.68
C VAL A 220 -11.98 -32.73 16.39
N ARG A 221 -13.19 -32.18 16.20
CA ARG A 221 -14.41 -32.74 16.79
C ARG A 221 -14.67 -34.18 16.33
N GLN A 222 -14.53 -34.46 15.04
CA GLN A 222 -14.73 -35.81 14.48
C GLN A 222 -13.67 -36.80 14.98
N GLY A 223 -12.41 -36.36 15.10
CA GLY A 223 -11.33 -37.17 15.69
C GLY A 223 -11.58 -37.52 17.17
N LEU A 224 -12.08 -36.57 17.95
CA LEU A 224 -12.46 -36.81 19.35
C LEU A 224 -13.66 -37.76 19.47
N GLN A 225 -14.66 -37.62 18.60
CA GLN A 225 -15.82 -38.54 18.58
C GLN A 225 -15.41 -39.97 18.22
N ALA A 226 -14.53 -40.16 17.23
CA ALA A 226 -14.02 -41.48 16.87
C ALA A 226 -13.20 -42.12 18.01
N SER A 227 -12.42 -41.31 18.75
CA SER A 227 -11.66 -41.77 19.91
C SER A 227 -12.57 -42.16 21.09
N ASN A 228 -13.68 -41.46 21.29
CA ASN A 228 -14.64 -41.79 22.35
C ASN A 228 -15.43 -43.09 22.07
N VAL A 229 -15.64 -43.44 20.79
CA VAL A 229 -16.25 -44.73 20.39
C VAL A 229 -15.31 -45.91 20.67
N ALA A 230 -13.99 -45.72 20.63
CA ALA A 230 -13.02 -46.75 21.03
C ALA A 230 -13.04 -47.03 22.55
N ILE A 231 -13.32 -46.01 23.38
CA ILE A 231 -13.45 -46.14 24.84
C ILE A 231 -14.79 -46.82 25.18
N ALA A 232 -15.88 -46.48 24.49
CA ALA A 232 -17.18 -47.13 24.70
C ALA A 232 -17.20 -48.64 24.37
N ASN A 233 -16.31 -49.11 23.50
CA ASN A 233 -16.22 -50.54 23.14
C ASN A 233 -15.25 -51.36 24.03
N THR A 234 -14.53 -50.73 24.96
CA THR A 234 -13.56 -51.42 25.84
C THR A 234 -14.09 -51.69 27.26
N GLU A 235 -15.26 -51.16 27.63
CA GLU A 235 -15.88 -51.41 28.93
C GLU A 235 -16.39 -52.85 29.21
N PRO A 236 -16.74 -53.73 28.24
CA PRO A 236 -17.31 -55.04 28.62
C PRO A 236 -16.29 -56.03 29.19
N GLN A 237 -14.98 -55.86 28.91
CA GLN A 237 -13.96 -56.83 29.31
C GLN A 237 -13.49 -56.64 30.76
N ALA A 238 -13.59 -55.41 31.30
CA ALA A 238 -13.27 -55.12 32.70
C ALA A 238 -14.33 -55.65 33.68
N VAL A 239 -15.59 -55.81 33.23
CA VAL A 239 -16.65 -56.39 34.06
C VAL A 239 -16.56 -57.92 34.09
N LEU A 240 -16.10 -58.57 33.01
CA LEU A 240 -15.97 -60.03 32.95
C LEU A 240 -14.82 -60.60 33.81
N THR A 241 -13.79 -59.82 34.10
CA THR A 241 -12.71 -60.23 35.02
C THR A 241 -13.13 -60.17 36.50
N LEU A 242 -14.12 -59.36 36.86
CA LEU A 242 -14.65 -59.27 38.23
C LEU A 242 -15.55 -60.46 38.62
N PHE A 243 -16.13 -61.16 37.65
CA PHE A 243 -16.98 -62.35 37.88
C PHE A 243 -16.24 -63.70 37.74
N ARG A 244 -14.91 -63.69 37.61
CA ARG A 244 -14.07 -64.90 37.49
C ARG A 244 -13.23 -65.24 38.72
N ALA A 245 -13.39 -64.50 39.83
CA ALA A 245 -12.77 -64.79 41.12
C ALA A 245 -13.77 -65.41 42.09
#